data_AF-A0A9X3ESL1-F1
#
_entry.id   AF-A0A9X3ESL1-F1
#
_cell.length_a   1.000
_cell.length_b   1.000
_cell.length_c   1.000
_cell.angle_alpha   90.00
_cell.angle_beta   90.00
_cell.angle_gamma   90.00
#
_symmetry.space_group_name_H-M   'P 1'
#
loop_
_entity.id
_entity.type
_entity.pdbx_description
1 polymer ?
#
loop_
_entity_poly.entity_id
_entity_poly.type
_entity_poly.pdbx_seq_one_letter_code
_entity_poly.pdbx_strand_id
1 'polypeptide(L)'
;MAVGDSQDLRVRALTEELIRRLRDFIAGRETPATLQQWAQKAWGGTQEGPAAANRLATEALHDLWNADSRFPAGDLGSPPIFRPVDAAETLRQLQRGTLVGPVCEVAGLKAPLRHFATRLDLETERHVLDGLGWFEFLRFASPGTGRAFDLQRPLERRDADNLPTLVRASIADDPQETLRDLFETLVIDHDDVAALADNFADLEPLRRTLWRQDDNGNRAVVAAFTGVRKAEAALQQYSALMHKQLYWLE
;
A
#
# COMPACT_ATOMS: atom_id res chain seq x y z
N MET A 1 4.02 -0.04 -24.35
CA MET A 1 5.03 -0.21 -23.28
C MET A 1 4.31 -0.69 -22.04
N ALA A 2 4.86 -1.67 -21.33
CA ALA A 2 4.18 -2.33 -20.24
C ALA A 2 3.81 -1.32 -19.14
N VAL A 3 2.52 -1.29 -18.83
CA VAL A 3 1.94 -0.95 -17.51
C VAL A 3 2.86 -1.55 -16.44
N GLY A 4 3.11 -0.81 -15.33
CA GLY A 4 4.17 -1.11 -14.35
C GLY A 4 4.36 -2.60 -14.09
N ASP A 5 5.62 -3.05 -13.94
CA ASP A 5 6.02 -4.46 -14.04
C ASP A 5 4.89 -5.41 -13.62
N SER A 6 4.37 -6.19 -14.57
CA SER A 6 3.13 -6.96 -14.43
C SER A 6 3.11 -7.80 -13.14
N GLN A 7 4.32 -8.18 -12.69
CA GLN A 7 4.56 -8.85 -11.42
C GLN A 7 4.26 -7.97 -10.20
N ASP A 8 4.75 -6.73 -10.13
CA ASP A 8 4.51 -5.79 -9.03
C ASP A 8 3.02 -5.52 -8.82
N LEU A 9 2.29 -5.29 -9.91
CA LEU A 9 0.84 -5.06 -9.87
C LEU A 9 0.08 -6.30 -9.40
N ARG A 10 0.53 -7.48 -9.81
CA ARG A 10 -0.06 -8.75 -9.37
C ARG A 10 0.18 -8.98 -7.88
N VAL A 11 1.40 -8.76 -7.37
CA VAL A 11 1.73 -8.91 -5.95
C VAL A 11 0.91 -7.93 -5.10
N ARG A 12 0.81 -6.68 -5.54
CA ARG A 12 0.00 -5.66 -4.88
C ARG A 12 -1.47 -6.06 -4.82
N ALA A 13 -2.08 -6.42 -5.95
CA ALA A 13 -3.47 -6.84 -6.02
C ALA A 13 -3.75 -8.07 -5.15
N LEU A 14 -2.81 -9.03 -5.12
CA LEU A 14 -2.92 -10.20 -4.27
C LEU A 14 -2.87 -9.83 -2.78
N THR A 15 -1.97 -8.92 -2.39
CA THR A 15 -1.86 -8.46 -1.00
C THR A 15 -3.08 -7.64 -0.57
N GLU A 16 -3.61 -6.79 -1.43
CA GLU A 16 -4.85 -6.05 -1.16
C GLU A 16 -6.06 -7.00 -0.98
N GLU A 17 -6.15 -8.04 -1.81
CA GLU A 17 -7.17 -9.09 -1.67
C GLU A 17 -6.98 -9.91 -0.37
N LEU A 18 -5.73 -10.21 0.01
CA LEU A 18 -5.41 -10.86 1.28
C LEU A 18 -5.90 -10.03 2.47
N ILE A 19 -5.57 -8.73 2.49
CA ILE A 19 -5.99 -7.78 3.53
C ILE A 19 -7.52 -7.75 3.63
N ARG A 20 -8.22 -7.67 2.48
CA ARG A 20 -9.69 -7.67 2.44
C ARG A 20 -10.27 -8.96 3.04
N ARG A 21 -9.74 -10.12 2.67
CA ARG A 21 -10.22 -11.42 3.17
C ARG A 21 -9.94 -11.63 4.65
N LEU A 22 -8.80 -11.17 5.16
CA LEU A 22 -8.52 -11.20 6.60
C LEU A 22 -9.53 -10.34 7.38
N ARG A 23 -9.88 -9.15 6.88
CA ARG A 23 -10.95 -8.32 7.47
C ARG A 23 -12.30 -9.04 7.45
N ASP A 24 -12.65 -9.70 6.35
CA ASP A 24 -13.90 -10.46 6.23
C ASP A 24 -13.92 -11.67 7.19
N PHE A 25 -12.79 -12.35 7.37
CA PHE A 25 -12.64 -13.45 8.32
C PHE A 25 -12.80 -12.99 9.77
N ILE A 26 -12.15 -11.89 10.15
CA ILE A 26 -12.27 -11.28 11.49
C ILE A 26 -13.73 -10.87 11.77
N ALA A 27 -14.44 -10.38 10.75
CA ALA A 27 -15.84 -9.99 10.85
C ALA A 27 -16.84 -11.16 10.73
N GLY A 28 -16.36 -12.40 10.57
CA GLY A 28 -17.22 -13.60 10.44
C GLY A 28 -17.93 -13.74 9.09
N ARG A 29 -17.51 -13.02 8.05
CA ARG A 29 -18.03 -13.11 6.67
C ARG A 29 -17.28 -14.12 5.80
N GLU A 30 -16.10 -14.54 6.23
CA GLU A 30 -15.27 -15.55 5.58
C GLU A 30 -15.05 -16.71 6.57
N THR A 31 -14.90 -17.94 6.08
CA THR A 31 -14.65 -19.13 6.92
C THR A 31 -13.19 -19.59 6.77
N PRO A 32 -12.65 -20.39 7.72
CA PRO A 32 -11.30 -20.94 7.57
C PRO A 32 -11.14 -21.74 6.26
N ALA A 33 -12.15 -22.53 5.89
CA ALA A 33 -12.14 -23.36 4.70
C ALA A 33 -12.12 -22.52 3.40
N THR A 34 -12.94 -21.46 3.32
CA THR A 34 -12.97 -20.60 2.13
C THR A 34 -11.69 -19.78 1.99
N LEU A 35 -11.12 -19.33 3.11
CA LEU A 35 -9.84 -18.61 3.15
C LEU A 35 -8.68 -19.51 2.72
N GLN A 36 -8.64 -20.76 3.19
CA GLN A 36 -7.64 -21.75 2.79
C GLN A 36 -7.74 -22.11 1.30
N GLN A 37 -8.94 -22.40 0.81
CA GLN A 37 -9.16 -22.74 -0.61
C GLN A 37 -8.69 -21.59 -1.52
N TRP A 38 -8.97 -20.35 -1.12
CA TRP A 38 -8.46 -19.18 -1.82
C TRP A 38 -6.93 -19.10 -1.77
N ALA A 39 -6.30 -19.29 -0.60
CA ALA A 39 -4.85 -19.25 -0.46
C ALA A 39 -4.14 -20.32 -1.32
N GLN A 40 -4.67 -21.55 -1.34
CA GLN A 40 -4.17 -22.64 -2.20
C GLN A 40 -4.26 -22.27 -3.69
N LYS A 41 -5.40 -21.69 -4.12
CA LYS A 41 -5.57 -21.22 -5.49
C LYS A 41 -4.63 -20.06 -5.83
N ALA A 42 -4.44 -19.12 -4.90
CA ALA A 42 -3.60 -17.95 -5.09
C ALA A 42 -2.12 -18.32 -5.23
N TRP A 43 -1.66 -19.31 -4.45
CA TRP A 43 -0.28 -19.78 -4.46
C TRP A 43 0.07 -20.54 -5.74
N GLY A 44 -0.86 -21.33 -6.27
CA GLY A 44 -0.63 -22.11 -7.49
C GLY A 44 0.52 -23.12 -7.31
N GLY A 45 1.44 -23.18 -8.28
CA GLY A 45 2.54 -24.16 -8.32
C GLY A 45 3.95 -23.60 -8.14
N THR A 46 4.11 -22.34 -7.72
CA THR A 46 5.42 -21.67 -7.62
C THR A 46 6.11 -21.93 -6.28
N GLN A 47 7.41 -22.21 -6.29
CA GLN A 47 8.20 -22.46 -5.07
C GLN A 47 8.50 -21.19 -4.25
N GLU A 48 8.68 -20.05 -4.88
CA GLU A 48 9.02 -18.77 -4.22
C GLU A 48 7.83 -18.10 -3.50
N GLY A 49 6.64 -18.66 -3.66
CA GLY A 49 5.40 -18.06 -3.18
C GLY A 49 4.83 -17.02 -4.16
N PRO A 50 3.52 -16.73 -4.07
CA PRO A 50 2.83 -15.90 -5.07
C PRO A 50 3.06 -14.39 -4.89
N ALA A 51 3.73 -13.98 -3.81
CA ALA A 51 4.01 -12.60 -3.43
C ALA A 51 5.49 -12.39 -3.08
N ALA A 52 6.43 -12.89 -3.90
CA ALA A 52 7.86 -12.93 -3.57
C ALA A 52 8.46 -11.56 -3.15
N ALA A 53 7.99 -10.46 -3.74
CA ALA A 53 8.42 -9.10 -3.37
C ALA A 53 7.86 -8.63 -2.00
N ASN A 54 6.82 -9.28 -1.48
CA ASN A 54 6.20 -8.99 -0.19
C ASN A 54 6.24 -10.24 0.70
N ARG A 55 7.34 -10.36 1.46
CA ARG A 55 7.60 -11.50 2.35
C ARG A 55 6.44 -11.76 3.33
N LEU A 56 5.89 -10.72 3.96
CA LEU A 56 4.80 -10.86 4.93
C LEU A 56 3.52 -11.41 4.27
N ALA A 57 3.20 -10.96 3.05
CA ALA A 57 2.06 -11.51 2.30
C ALA A 57 2.29 -12.98 1.93
N THR A 58 3.52 -13.34 1.55
CA THR A 58 3.88 -14.74 1.27
C THR A 58 3.77 -15.62 2.52
N GLU A 59 4.28 -15.16 3.67
CA GLU A 59 4.16 -15.90 4.95
C GLU A 59 2.70 -16.06 5.38
N ALA A 60 1.91 -14.99 5.30
CA ALA A 60 0.49 -15.04 5.59
C ALA A 60 -0.26 -16.02 4.68
N LEU A 61 0.01 -16.02 3.38
CA LEU A 61 -0.58 -16.98 2.44
C LEU A 61 -0.17 -18.41 2.75
N HIS A 62 1.05 -18.63 3.25
CA HIS A 62 1.55 -19.95 3.63
C HIS A 62 0.80 -20.47 4.86
N ASP A 63 0.61 -19.61 5.87
CA ASP A 63 -0.15 -19.96 7.06
C ASP A 63 -1.61 -20.26 6.71
N LEU A 64 -2.21 -19.46 5.82
CA LEU A 64 -3.56 -19.67 5.33
C LEU A 64 -3.70 -20.93 4.49
N TRP A 65 -2.72 -21.26 3.64
CA TRP A 65 -2.70 -22.53 2.91
C TRP A 65 -2.83 -23.69 3.91
N ASN A 66 -2.14 -23.60 5.05
CA ASN A 66 -2.10 -24.65 6.06
C ASN A 66 -3.18 -24.51 7.16
N ALA A 67 -4.13 -23.56 7.04
CA ALA A 67 -5.05 -23.18 8.11
C ALA A 67 -6.06 -24.26 8.56
N ASP A 68 -6.51 -25.16 7.67
CA ASP A 68 -7.38 -26.31 8.04
C ASP A 68 -6.57 -27.54 8.46
N SER A 69 -5.25 -27.41 8.67
CA SER A 69 -4.50 -28.44 9.37
C SER A 69 -5.07 -28.54 10.78
N ARG A 70 -5.40 -29.76 11.22
CA ARG A 70 -5.98 -30.02 12.55
C ARG A 70 -5.02 -30.86 13.37
N PHE A 71 -5.06 -30.67 14.68
CA PHE A 71 -4.29 -31.47 15.60
C PHE A 71 -5.23 -32.33 16.48
N PRO A 72 -5.37 -33.65 16.23
CA PRO A 72 -4.77 -34.46 15.15
C PRO A 72 -5.51 -34.33 13.80
N ALA A 73 -4.88 -34.75 12.70
CA ALA A 73 -5.45 -34.68 11.36
C ALA A 73 -6.76 -35.49 11.26
N GLY A 74 -7.82 -34.89 10.71
CA GLY A 74 -9.13 -35.53 10.53
C GLY A 74 -10.09 -35.36 11.73
N ASP A 75 -9.68 -34.71 12.81
CA ASP A 75 -10.58 -34.44 13.93
C ASP A 75 -11.59 -33.32 13.58
N LEU A 76 -12.87 -33.68 13.48
CA LEU A 76 -13.97 -32.73 13.25
C LEU A 76 -14.37 -31.93 14.50
N GLY A 77 -13.91 -32.33 15.68
CA GLY A 77 -14.19 -31.66 16.95
C GLY A 77 -13.16 -30.61 17.37
N SER A 78 -11.98 -30.59 16.73
CA SER A 78 -10.93 -29.62 17.03
C SER A 78 -11.13 -28.29 16.29
N PRO A 79 -10.86 -27.14 16.94
CA PRO A 79 -10.93 -25.85 16.26
C PRO A 79 -9.85 -25.74 15.16
N PRO A 80 -10.06 -24.90 14.14
CA PRO A 80 -9.03 -24.59 13.15
C PRO A 80 -7.79 -23.99 13.83
N ILE A 81 -6.61 -24.29 13.30
CA ILE A 81 -5.34 -23.75 13.84
C ILE A 81 -5.29 -22.23 13.66
N PHE A 82 -5.73 -21.72 12.51
CA PHE A 82 -5.73 -20.28 12.23
C PHE A 82 -7.00 -19.62 12.77
N ARG A 83 -6.84 -18.75 13.78
CA ARG A 83 -7.95 -18.15 14.53
C ARG A 83 -8.12 -16.66 14.17
N PRO A 84 -9.26 -16.03 14.50
CA PRO A 84 -9.47 -14.60 14.26
C PRO A 84 -8.41 -13.69 14.91
N VAL A 85 -7.84 -14.09 16.06
CA VAL A 85 -6.75 -13.33 16.70
C VAL A 85 -5.45 -13.37 15.90
N ASP A 86 -5.15 -14.51 15.27
CA ASP A 86 -3.97 -14.67 14.42
C ASP A 86 -4.16 -13.84 13.14
N ALA A 87 -5.36 -13.90 12.55
CA ALA A 87 -5.75 -13.07 11.40
C ALA A 87 -5.63 -11.57 11.68
N ALA A 88 -6.03 -11.12 12.89
CA ALA A 88 -5.91 -9.72 13.29
C ALA A 88 -4.46 -9.26 13.43
N GLU A 89 -3.57 -10.13 13.94
CA GLU A 89 -2.14 -9.85 13.99
C GLU A 89 -1.52 -9.82 12.59
N THR A 90 -1.80 -10.82 11.75
CA THR A 90 -1.34 -10.84 10.35
C THR A 90 -1.81 -9.59 9.59
N LEU A 91 -3.08 -9.21 9.75
CA LEU A 91 -3.63 -8.00 9.14
C LEU A 91 -2.87 -6.75 9.61
N ARG A 92 -2.60 -6.63 10.91
CA ARG A 92 -1.83 -5.51 11.46
C ARG A 92 -0.42 -5.44 10.86
N GLN A 93 0.26 -6.58 10.73
CA GLN A 93 1.59 -6.66 10.13
C GLN A 93 1.57 -6.28 8.64
N LEU A 94 0.61 -6.79 7.87
CA LEU A 94 0.47 -6.46 6.45
C LEU A 94 0.11 -4.99 6.21
N GLN A 95 -0.65 -4.39 7.12
CA GLN A 95 -1.08 -3.01 6.99
C GLN A 95 -0.04 -2.01 7.46
N ARG A 96 0.69 -2.30 8.56
CA ARG A 96 1.62 -1.35 9.20
C ARG A 96 3.08 -1.62 8.86
N GLY A 97 3.42 -2.88 8.61
CA GLY A 97 4.79 -3.34 8.49
C GLY A 97 5.59 -3.12 9.77
N THR A 98 6.89 -3.35 9.66
CA THR A 98 7.87 -3.06 10.72
C THR A 98 8.99 -2.22 10.13
N LEU A 99 9.28 -1.07 10.73
CA LEU A 99 10.50 -0.33 10.42
C LEU A 99 11.69 -1.10 10.99
N VAL A 100 12.65 -1.42 10.15
CA VAL A 100 13.82 -2.24 10.49
C VAL A 100 15.08 -1.45 10.16
N GLY A 101 16.01 -1.41 11.11
CA GLY A 101 17.31 -0.74 10.92
C GLY A 101 17.23 0.78 11.00
N PRO A 102 18.21 1.50 10.43
CA PRO A 102 18.20 2.95 10.41
C PRO A 102 17.02 3.46 9.57
N VAL A 103 16.29 4.44 10.11
CA VAL A 103 15.12 5.04 9.48
C VAL A 103 15.50 6.45 9.00
N CYS A 104 15.35 6.72 7.70
CA CYS A 104 15.63 8.02 7.10
C CYS A 104 14.34 8.78 6.77
N GLU A 105 14.47 10.09 6.57
CA GLU A 105 13.43 10.90 5.96
C GLU A 105 13.40 10.65 4.44
N VAL A 106 12.20 10.56 3.89
CA VAL A 106 11.97 10.36 2.45
C VAL A 106 11.43 11.63 1.82
N ALA A 107 10.39 12.21 2.42
CA ALA A 107 9.67 13.36 1.87
C ALA A 107 8.88 14.11 2.96
N GLY A 108 8.55 15.37 2.69
CA GLY A 108 7.46 16.09 3.34
C GLY A 108 6.25 16.17 2.41
N LEU A 109 5.07 15.73 2.85
CA LEU A 109 3.83 15.75 2.08
C LEU A 109 3.02 17.02 2.38
N LYS A 110 2.39 17.58 1.34
CA LYS A 110 1.53 18.78 1.47
C LYS A 110 0.24 18.50 2.24
N ALA A 111 -0.33 17.31 2.06
CA ALA A 111 -1.59 16.94 2.70
C ALA A 111 -1.38 16.60 4.19
N PRO A 112 -2.40 16.85 5.04
CA PRO A 112 -2.33 16.53 6.46
C PRO A 112 -2.41 15.01 6.69
N LEU A 113 -1.77 14.52 7.74
CA LEU A 113 -1.75 13.10 8.12
C LEU A 113 -3.13 12.42 8.13
N ARG A 114 -4.18 13.10 8.64
CA ARG A 114 -5.58 12.61 8.62
C ARG A 114 -6.10 12.23 7.23
N HIS A 115 -5.65 12.91 6.18
CA HIS A 115 -6.03 12.61 4.80
C HIS A 115 -5.55 11.21 4.40
N PHE A 116 -4.32 10.85 4.78
CA PHE A 116 -3.74 9.54 4.50
C PHE A 116 -4.33 8.46 5.40
N ALA A 117 -4.61 8.78 6.66
CA ALA A 117 -5.28 7.85 7.59
C ALA A 117 -6.65 7.40 7.03
N THR A 118 -7.48 8.36 6.59
CA THR A 118 -8.76 8.04 5.93
C THR A 118 -8.58 7.25 4.64
N ARG A 119 -7.60 7.62 3.80
CA ARG A 119 -7.34 6.93 2.53
C ARG A 119 -6.92 5.48 2.73
N LEU A 120 -6.12 5.19 3.75
CA LEU A 120 -5.60 3.86 4.05
C LEU A 120 -6.55 3.03 4.94
N ASP A 121 -7.62 3.65 5.45
CA ASP A 121 -8.51 3.04 6.45
C ASP A 121 -7.70 2.57 7.68
N LEU A 122 -6.89 3.48 8.23
CA LEU A 122 -6.02 3.26 9.36
C LEU A 122 -6.20 4.35 10.42
N GLU A 123 -5.96 3.97 11.66
CA GLU A 123 -5.96 4.91 12.79
C GLU A 123 -4.57 5.53 13.01
N THR A 124 -4.58 6.75 13.52
CA THR A 124 -3.37 7.47 13.91
C THR A 124 -3.02 7.15 15.37
N GLU A 125 -1.74 7.20 15.70
CA GLU A 125 -1.25 7.02 17.06
C GLU A 125 -0.62 8.30 17.58
N ARG A 126 -0.61 8.48 18.90
CA ARG A 126 0.02 9.65 19.54
C ARG A 126 1.05 9.20 20.56
N HIS A 127 2.27 9.70 20.40
CA HIS A 127 3.38 9.39 21.29
C HIS A 127 4.13 10.68 21.66
N VAL A 128 4.69 10.73 22.86
CA VAL A 128 5.62 11.79 23.27
C VAL A 128 7.01 11.39 22.79
N LEU A 129 7.65 12.27 22.03
CA LEU A 129 9.06 12.14 21.69
C LEU A 129 9.88 12.99 22.66
N ASP A 130 10.90 12.37 23.26
CA ASP A 130 11.76 13.03 24.25
C ASP A 130 12.42 14.29 23.65
N GLY A 131 12.32 15.40 24.37
CA GLY A 131 12.78 16.72 23.92
C GLY A 131 12.00 17.38 22.77
N LEU A 132 11.01 16.70 22.16
CA LEU A 132 10.27 17.20 21.00
C LEU A 132 8.76 17.37 21.24
N GLY A 133 8.21 16.75 22.30
CA GLY A 133 6.81 16.90 22.70
C GLY A 133 5.88 15.85 22.05
N TRP A 134 4.59 16.15 21.98
CA TRP A 134 3.59 15.23 21.40
C TRP A 134 3.62 15.20 19.87
N PHE A 135 3.61 14.00 19.32
CA PHE A 135 3.52 13.73 17.89
C PHE A 135 2.35 12.81 17.56
N GLU A 136 1.78 13.02 16.38
CA GLU A 136 0.85 12.11 15.74
C GLU A 136 1.59 11.31 14.66
N PHE A 137 1.29 10.01 14.60
CA PHE A 137 1.92 9.04 13.72
C PHE A 137 0.89 8.26 12.92
N LEU A 138 1.26 7.86 11.71
CA LEU A 138 0.52 6.89 10.91
C LEU A 138 1.52 5.95 10.25
N ARG A 139 1.49 4.68 10.67
CA ARG A 139 2.31 3.63 10.09
C ARG A 139 1.54 2.84 9.07
N PHE A 140 2.18 2.56 7.95
CA PHE A 140 1.61 1.74 6.89
C PHE A 140 2.70 0.99 6.13
N ALA A 141 2.33 -0.10 5.45
CA ALA A 141 3.21 -0.84 4.56
C ALA A 141 2.75 -0.75 3.11
N SER A 142 3.71 -0.77 2.17
CA SER A 142 3.41 -0.95 0.74
C SER A 142 2.82 -2.33 0.51
N PRO A 143 1.62 -2.47 -0.06
CA PRO A 143 1.09 -3.79 -0.40
C PRO A 143 1.91 -4.50 -1.50
N GLY A 144 2.70 -3.75 -2.29
CA GLY A 144 3.56 -4.33 -3.32
C GLY A 144 4.80 -5.03 -2.77
N THR A 145 5.43 -4.45 -1.75
CA THR A 145 6.76 -4.89 -1.25
C THR A 145 6.78 -5.22 0.24
N GLY A 146 5.72 -4.90 0.98
CA GLY A 146 5.71 -4.98 2.45
C GLY A 146 6.53 -3.88 3.13
N ARG A 147 7.13 -2.95 2.37
CA ARG A 147 7.97 -1.87 2.92
C ARG A 147 7.19 -0.98 3.86
N ALA A 148 7.68 -0.83 5.09
CA ALA A 148 7.07 0.00 6.11
C ALA A 148 7.45 1.48 5.96
N PHE A 149 6.47 2.34 6.21
CA PHE A 149 6.57 3.79 6.23
C PHE A 149 5.91 4.33 7.51
N ASP A 150 6.36 5.48 7.96
CA ASP A 150 5.82 6.21 9.09
C ASP A 150 5.63 7.68 8.72
N LEU A 151 4.39 8.16 8.80
CA LEU A 151 4.06 9.57 8.67
C LEU A 151 4.05 10.18 10.06
N GLN A 152 4.72 11.31 10.25
CA GLN A 152 4.81 11.97 11.56
C GLN A 152 4.48 13.46 11.45
N ARG A 153 3.84 13.99 12.50
CA ARG A 153 3.56 15.43 12.63
C ARG A 153 3.57 15.87 14.11
N PRO A 154 4.20 17.01 14.46
CA PRO A 154 4.11 17.55 15.82
C PRO A 154 2.71 18.11 16.10
N LEU A 155 2.20 17.92 17.32
CA LEU A 155 0.88 18.40 17.74
C LEU A 155 0.90 19.78 18.43
N GLU A 156 2.00 20.15 19.07
CA GLU A 156 2.04 21.32 19.97
C GLU A 156 2.46 22.64 19.29
N ARG A 157 2.76 22.64 17.99
CA ARG A 157 3.14 23.86 17.27
C ARG A 157 1.90 24.65 16.85
N ARG A 158 1.85 25.94 17.17
CA ARG A 158 0.76 26.84 16.73
C ARG A 158 0.56 26.89 15.22
N ASP A 159 1.61 26.62 14.45
CA ASP A 159 1.58 26.53 12.99
C ASP A 159 1.55 25.07 12.49
N ALA A 160 1.20 24.11 13.36
CA ALA A 160 1.25 22.68 13.03
C ALA A 160 0.50 22.38 11.73
N ASP A 161 -0.63 23.05 11.48
CA ASP A 161 -1.47 22.89 10.28
C ASP A 161 -0.76 23.25 8.95
N ASN A 162 0.27 24.09 8.98
CA ASN A 162 1.07 24.47 7.80
C ASN A 162 2.35 23.64 7.64
N LEU A 163 2.72 22.84 8.64
CA LEU A 163 3.88 21.96 8.52
C LEU A 163 3.57 20.77 7.61
N PRO A 164 4.50 20.38 6.72
CA PRO A 164 4.32 19.20 5.91
C PRO A 164 4.26 17.95 6.79
N THR A 165 3.54 16.94 6.34
CA THR A 165 3.55 15.62 6.98
C THR A 165 4.85 14.92 6.59
N LEU A 166 5.75 14.68 7.54
CA LEU A 166 7.03 14.07 7.25
C LEU A 166 6.85 12.56 7.06
N VAL A 167 7.50 12.00 6.04
CA VAL A 167 7.49 10.58 5.71
C VAL A 167 8.86 10.01 6.00
N ARG A 168 8.86 8.89 6.71
CA ARG A 168 10.06 8.13 7.04
C ARG A 168 9.92 6.69 6.59
N ALA A 169 11.03 6.07 6.24
CA ALA A 169 11.11 4.65 5.89
C ALA A 169 12.43 4.07 6.38
N SER A 170 12.49 2.74 6.52
CA SER A 170 13.78 2.04 6.65
C SER A 170 14.65 2.39 5.45
N ILE A 171 15.95 2.65 5.67
CA ILE A 171 16.91 2.85 4.58
C ILE A 171 16.82 1.64 3.64
N ALA A 172 16.57 1.91 2.37
CA ALA A 172 16.54 0.91 1.32
C ALA A 172 17.83 0.94 0.51
N ASP A 173 18.16 -0.19 -0.09
CA ASP A 173 19.26 -0.28 -1.06
C ASP A 173 18.93 0.49 -2.36
N ASP A 174 17.64 0.72 -2.64
CA ASP A 174 17.15 1.46 -3.80
C ASP A 174 16.19 2.62 -3.39
N PRO A 175 16.66 3.88 -3.45
CA PRO A 175 15.84 5.06 -3.21
C PRO A 175 14.68 5.24 -4.20
N GLN A 176 14.87 4.85 -5.47
CA GLN A 176 13.85 4.97 -6.51
C GLN A 176 12.69 4.01 -6.26
N GLU A 177 12.99 2.78 -5.85
CA GLU A 177 11.96 1.83 -5.43
C GLU A 177 11.19 2.33 -4.20
N THR A 178 11.88 2.92 -3.23
CA THR A 178 11.25 3.46 -2.02
C THR A 178 10.28 4.60 -2.34
N LEU A 179 10.68 5.52 -3.23
CA LEU A 179 9.82 6.63 -3.66
C LEU A 179 8.62 6.12 -4.45
N ARG A 180 8.83 5.13 -5.34
CA ARG A 180 7.76 4.44 -6.07
C ARG A 180 6.77 3.79 -5.10
N ASP A 181 7.25 3.01 -4.14
CA ASP A 181 6.41 2.38 -3.12
C ASP A 181 5.54 3.38 -2.36
N LEU A 182 6.12 4.52 -1.99
CA LEU A 182 5.41 5.61 -1.33
C LEU A 182 4.30 6.17 -2.23
N PHE A 183 4.62 6.51 -3.48
CA PHE A 183 3.68 7.11 -4.43
C PHE A 183 2.52 6.17 -4.76
N GLU A 184 2.83 4.90 -5.04
CA GLU A 184 1.82 3.90 -5.34
C GLU A 184 0.94 3.57 -4.13
N THR A 185 1.51 3.52 -2.93
CA THR A 185 0.74 3.15 -1.74
C THR A 185 -0.17 4.27 -1.28
N LEU A 186 0.31 5.52 -1.28
CA LEU A 186 -0.50 6.67 -0.90
C LEU A 186 -1.36 7.21 -2.05
N VAL A 187 -1.17 6.72 -3.28
CA VAL A 187 -1.84 7.24 -4.49
C VAL A 187 -1.58 8.74 -4.62
N ILE A 188 -0.29 9.09 -4.63
CA ILE A 188 0.22 10.46 -4.75
C ILE A 188 1.23 10.55 -5.88
N ASP A 189 1.62 11.77 -6.22
CA ASP A 189 2.71 12.07 -7.15
C ASP A 189 3.59 13.22 -6.62
N HIS A 190 4.54 13.67 -7.43
CA HIS A 190 5.47 14.72 -7.08
C HIS A 190 4.78 16.05 -6.75
N ASP A 191 3.60 16.32 -7.33
CA ASP A 191 2.85 17.55 -7.04
C ASP A 191 2.23 17.53 -5.63
N ASP A 192 2.11 16.37 -4.99
CA ASP A 192 1.64 16.22 -3.61
C ASP A 192 2.77 16.36 -2.57
N VAL A 193 4.02 16.38 -3.03
CA VAL A 193 5.23 16.47 -2.19
C VAL A 193 5.64 17.94 -2.03
N ALA A 194 5.83 18.37 -0.78
CA ALA A 194 6.34 19.70 -0.44
C ALA A 194 7.86 19.79 -0.63
N ALA A 195 8.59 18.75 -0.23
CA ALA A 195 10.02 18.60 -0.45
C ALA A 195 10.41 17.11 -0.39
N LEU A 196 11.39 16.69 -1.19
CA LEU A 196 12.06 15.40 -1.06
C LEU A 196 13.30 15.58 -0.18
N ALA A 197 13.67 14.54 0.59
CA ALA A 197 14.94 14.52 1.28
C ALA A 197 16.11 14.43 0.28
N ASP A 198 17.31 14.87 0.67
CA ASP A 198 18.46 15.02 -0.24
C ASP A 198 18.76 13.74 -1.05
N ASN A 199 18.69 12.57 -0.42
CA ASN A 199 18.93 11.27 -1.09
C ASN A 199 17.88 10.89 -2.15
N PHE A 200 16.78 11.63 -2.23
CA PHE A 200 15.67 11.41 -3.15
C PHE A 200 15.47 12.59 -4.12
N ALA A 201 16.10 13.74 -3.87
CA ALA A 201 15.84 14.99 -4.58
C ALA A 201 16.21 14.92 -6.07
N ASP A 202 17.26 14.18 -6.43
CA ASP A 202 17.74 14.05 -7.81
C ASP A 202 17.09 12.88 -8.58
N LEU A 203 16.14 12.17 -7.97
CA LEU A 203 15.45 11.07 -8.64
C LEU A 203 14.48 11.62 -9.69
N GLU A 204 14.60 11.13 -10.93
CA GLU A 204 13.63 11.42 -11.98
C GLU A 204 12.53 10.33 -11.99
N PRO A 205 11.34 10.60 -11.42
CA PRO A 205 10.28 9.62 -11.46
C PRO A 205 9.73 9.49 -12.87
N LEU A 206 9.39 8.25 -13.24
CA LEU A 206 8.82 7.95 -14.54
C LEU A 206 7.49 8.69 -14.73
N ARG A 207 7.41 9.51 -15.78
CA ARG A 207 6.19 10.27 -16.09
C ARG A 207 5.20 9.42 -16.89
N ARG A 208 3.93 9.64 -16.60
CA ARG A 208 2.77 9.09 -17.31
C ARG A 208 1.88 10.23 -17.76
N THR A 209 1.49 10.22 -19.02
CA THR A 209 0.64 11.26 -19.59
C THR A 209 -0.75 10.69 -19.82
N LEU A 210 -1.76 11.33 -19.25
CA LEU A 210 -3.16 11.06 -19.57
C LEU A 210 -3.54 11.85 -20.81
N TRP A 211 -3.94 11.11 -21.83
CA TRP A 211 -4.40 11.65 -23.10
C TRP A 211 -5.91 11.50 -23.23
N ARG A 212 -6.52 12.37 -24.04
CA ARG A 212 -7.87 12.21 -24.57
C ARG A 212 -7.88 12.30 -26.08
N GLN A 213 -8.86 11.64 -26.70
CA GLN A 213 -9.21 11.80 -28.11
C GLN A 213 -10.72 12.06 -28.22
N ASP A 214 -11.09 13.11 -28.95
CA ASP A 214 -12.51 13.39 -29.27
C ASP A 214 -13.00 12.59 -30.49
N ASP A 215 -14.28 12.76 -30.83
CA ASP A 215 -14.93 12.12 -31.98
C ASP A 215 -14.41 12.61 -33.34
N ASN A 216 -13.76 13.77 -33.37
CA ASN A 216 -13.08 14.31 -34.55
C ASN A 216 -11.63 13.79 -34.68
N GLY A 217 -11.17 12.95 -33.75
CA GLY A 217 -9.82 12.39 -33.75
C GLY A 217 -8.76 13.33 -33.17
N ASN A 218 -9.14 14.46 -32.59
CA ASN A 218 -8.19 15.39 -31.99
C ASN A 218 -7.66 14.82 -30.68
N ARG A 219 -6.33 14.71 -30.58
CA ARG A 219 -5.64 14.26 -29.36
C ARG A 219 -5.19 15.45 -28.54
N ALA A 220 -5.40 15.39 -27.23
CA ALA A 220 -4.94 16.40 -26.30
C ALA A 220 -4.44 15.77 -25.00
N VAL A 221 -3.41 16.37 -24.41
CA VAL A 221 -2.95 16.04 -23.06
C VAL A 221 -3.97 16.57 -22.06
N VAL A 222 -4.37 15.73 -21.12
CA VAL A 222 -5.25 16.09 -20.00
C VAL A 222 -4.43 16.44 -18.77
N ALA A 223 -3.47 15.58 -18.43
CA ALA A 223 -2.58 15.75 -17.28
C ALA A 223 -1.33 14.87 -17.41
N ALA A 224 -0.30 15.15 -16.62
CA ALA A 224 0.88 14.31 -16.45
C ALA A 224 1.03 13.93 -14.97
N PHE A 225 1.51 12.73 -14.71
CA PHE A 225 1.62 12.13 -13.38
C PHE A 225 2.98 11.46 -13.22
N THR A 226 3.49 11.43 -11.99
CA THR A 226 4.70 10.66 -11.65
C THR A 226 4.38 9.40 -10.81
N GLY A 227 3.12 9.24 -10.38
CA GLY A 227 2.62 8.04 -9.71
C GLY A 227 1.66 7.27 -10.62
N VAL A 228 1.87 5.97 -10.76
CA VAL A 228 1.10 5.12 -11.68
C VAL A 228 -0.35 5.00 -11.21
N ARG A 229 -0.59 4.69 -9.94
CA ARG A 229 -1.95 4.55 -9.41
C ARG A 229 -2.73 5.86 -9.40
N LYS A 230 -2.06 7.00 -9.21
CA LYS A 230 -2.73 8.31 -9.33
C LYS A 230 -3.13 8.57 -10.79
N ALA A 231 -2.29 8.21 -11.75
CA ALA A 231 -2.62 8.28 -13.18
C ALA A 231 -3.78 7.34 -13.55
N GLU A 232 -3.78 6.10 -13.05
CA GLU A 232 -4.85 5.12 -13.28
C GLU A 232 -6.18 5.54 -12.64
N ALA A 233 -6.14 6.07 -11.41
CA ALA A 233 -7.32 6.62 -10.75
C ALA A 233 -7.90 7.80 -11.54
N ALA A 234 -7.04 8.68 -12.07
CA ALA A 234 -7.48 9.76 -12.96
C ALA A 234 -8.10 9.20 -14.25
N LEU A 235 -7.47 8.23 -14.91
CA LEU A 235 -8.01 7.57 -16.11
C LEU A 235 -9.41 6.98 -15.85
N GLN A 236 -9.59 6.26 -14.74
CA GLN A 236 -10.88 5.69 -14.36
C GLN A 236 -11.92 6.79 -14.13
N GLN A 237 -11.55 7.85 -13.41
CA GLN A 237 -12.44 8.98 -13.14
C GLN A 237 -12.90 9.64 -14.44
N TYR A 238 -11.98 9.96 -15.36
CA TYR A 238 -12.33 10.57 -16.65
C TYR A 238 -13.18 9.65 -17.52
N SER A 239 -12.87 8.34 -17.54
CA SER A 239 -13.64 7.35 -18.29
C SER A 239 -15.06 7.20 -17.76
N ALA A 240 -15.28 7.39 -16.46
CA ALA A 240 -16.60 7.32 -15.83
C ALA A 240 -17.51 8.51 -16.15
N LEU A 241 -16.97 9.64 -16.66
CA LEU A 241 -17.77 10.82 -16.99
C LEU A 241 -18.68 10.62 -18.22
N MET A 242 -18.60 9.48 -18.92
CA MET A 242 -19.42 9.11 -20.09
C MET A 242 -19.44 10.17 -21.21
N HIS A 243 -18.33 10.90 -21.35
CA HIS A 243 -18.13 11.78 -22.50
C HIS A 243 -17.90 10.93 -23.76
N LYS A 244 -18.24 11.46 -24.95
CA LYS A 244 -17.87 10.86 -26.25
C LYS A 244 -16.37 11.04 -26.53
N GLN A 245 -15.53 10.65 -25.59
CA GLN A 245 -14.08 10.83 -25.62
C GLN A 245 -13.43 9.52 -25.19
N LEU A 246 -12.34 9.18 -25.85
CA LEU A 246 -11.47 8.07 -25.47
C LEU A 246 -10.34 8.61 -24.60
N TYR A 247 -10.02 7.94 -23.51
CA TYR A 247 -8.92 8.28 -22.61
C TYR A 247 -7.93 7.12 -22.52
N TRP A 248 -6.64 7.41 -22.44
CA TRP A 248 -5.58 6.40 -22.24
C TRP A 248 -4.34 7.01 -21.57
N LEU A 249 -3.51 6.15 -21.00
CA LEU A 249 -2.20 6.53 -20.43
C LEU A 249 -1.08 6.16 -21.39
N GLU A 250 -0.07 7.01 -21.48
CA GLU A 250 1.20 6.79 -22.18
C GLU A 250 2.39 7.02 -21.23
#